data_AF-A0A1X7SNQ4-F1
#
_entry.id   AF-A0A1X7SNQ4-F1
#
_cell.length_a   1.000
_cell.length_b   1.000
_cell.length_c   1.000
_cell.angle_alpha   90.00
_cell.angle_beta   90.00
_cell.angle_gamma   90.00
#
_symmetry.space_group_name_H-M   'P 1'
#
loop_
_entity.id
_entity.type
_entity.pdbx_description
1 polymer ?
#
loop_
_entity_poly.entity_id
_entity_poly.type
_entity_poly.pdbx_seq_one_letter_code
_entity_poly.pdbx_strand_id
1 'polypeptide(L)'
;PEQAIAVFEKALKKTPSDAVLTSKVGNAYIKMHNFNKAVSYYEASLKNIDNSVLKCELAQLYTKLQKFDQAERILLQSLVNKQNDDVENNLELLRDNRYHEAIETLEKTRKYQTIIVKKVIVNEPDSLATEKETLANILHQLAKEVINVDNQMSPKAEIFYKEAVENCPNTAL
;
A
#
# COMPACT_ATOMS: atom_id res chain seq x y z
N PRO A 1 -3.01 -3.32 29.76
CA PRO A 1 -1.98 -3.44 28.69
C PRO A 1 -0.77 -2.52 28.95
N GLU A 2 -1.04 -1.36 29.54
CA GLU A 2 -0.08 -0.40 30.09
C GLU A 2 0.87 -1.02 31.11
N GLN A 3 0.35 -1.85 32.02
CA GLN A 3 1.17 -2.55 33.02
C GLN A 3 2.17 -3.54 32.37
N ALA A 4 1.80 -4.15 31.23
CA ALA A 4 2.69 -5.06 30.50
C ALA A 4 3.86 -4.29 29.86
N ILE A 5 3.61 -3.10 29.31
CA ILE A 5 4.64 -2.23 28.73
C ILE A 5 5.67 -1.83 29.80
N ALA A 6 5.22 -1.41 30.99
CA ALA A 6 6.12 -1.02 32.08
C ALA A 6 7.02 -2.18 32.56
N VAL A 7 6.49 -3.41 32.58
CA VAL A 7 7.26 -4.62 32.91
C VAL A 7 8.27 -4.94 31.81
N PHE A 8 7.86 -4.84 30.54
CA PHE A 8 8.73 -5.12 29.41
C PHE A 8 9.83 -4.06 29.23
N GLU A 9 9.55 -2.76 29.40
CA GLU A 9 10.56 -1.70 29.35
C GLU A 9 11.66 -1.89 30.42
N LYS A 10 11.29 -2.36 31.62
CA LYS A 10 12.26 -2.74 32.66
C LYS A 10 13.10 -3.96 32.25
N ALA A 11 12.51 -4.92 31.56
CA ALA A 11 13.23 -6.09 31.05
C ALA A 11 14.19 -5.73 29.90
N LEU A 12 13.80 -4.83 28.99
CA LEU A 12 14.65 -4.32 27.90
C LEU A 12 15.88 -3.56 28.40
N LYS A 13 15.79 -2.87 29.55
CA LYS A 13 16.97 -2.27 30.18
C LYS A 13 18.02 -3.31 30.58
N LYS A 14 17.61 -4.57 30.79
CA LYS A 14 18.51 -5.69 31.11
C LYS A 14 18.93 -6.46 29.85
N THR A 15 18.07 -6.52 28.83
CA THR A 15 18.31 -7.21 27.56
C THR A 15 17.95 -6.32 26.36
N PRO A 16 18.78 -5.29 26.06
CA PRO A 16 18.44 -4.29 25.03
C PRO A 16 18.45 -4.82 23.59
N SER A 17 18.87 -6.08 23.36
CA SER A 17 18.94 -6.71 22.04
C SER A 17 17.99 -7.91 21.87
N ASP A 18 16.98 -8.04 22.75
CA ASP A 18 16.01 -9.14 22.66
C ASP A 18 14.89 -8.81 21.64
N ALA A 19 14.96 -9.46 20.48
CA ALA A 19 13.97 -9.29 19.42
C ALA A 19 12.58 -9.79 19.82
N VAL A 20 12.48 -10.88 20.58
CA VAL A 20 11.19 -11.45 21.01
C VAL A 20 10.49 -10.51 21.98
N LEU A 21 11.26 -9.92 22.90
CA LEU A 21 10.74 -8.93 23.83
C LEU A 21 10.31 -7.64 23.09
N THR A 22 11.09 -7.22 22.10
CA THR A 22 10.76 -6.07 21.23
C THR A 22 9.43 -6.30 20.52
N SER A 23 9.22 -7.45 19.88
CA SER A 23 7.95 -7.82 19.25
C SER A 23 6.78 -7.77 20.24
N LYS A 24 6.97 -8.25 21.48
CA LYS A 24 5.91 -8.22 22.50
C LYS A 24 5.50 -6.80 22.89
N VAL A 25 6.45 -5.89 23.02
CA VAL A 25 6.19 -4.48 23.34
C VAL A 25 5.52 -3.75 22.18
N GLY A 26 6.05 -3.91 20.97
CA GLY A 26 5.45 -3.32 19.77
C GLY A 26 4.00 -3.77 19.59
N ASN A 27 3.75 -5.08 19.71
CA ASN A 27 2.39 -5.64 19.65
C ASN A 27 1.48 -5.13 20.78
N ALA A 28 2.01 -4.89 21.98
CA ALA A 28 1.22 -4.28 23.07
C ALA A 28 0.77 -2.86 22.70
N TYR A 29 1.65 -2.03 22.14
CA TYR A 29 1.28 -0.69 21.64
C TYR A 29 0.27 -0.75 20.50
N ILE A 30 0.42 -1.69 19.55
CA ILE A 30 -0.54 -1.90 18.45
C ILE A 30 -1.93 -2.25 19.00
N LYS A 31 -2.02 -3.17 19.96
CA LYS A 31 -3.30 -3.56 20.60
C LYS A 31 -3.95 -2.40 21.38
N MET A 32 -3.16 -1.44 21.81
CA MET A 32 -3.63 -0.19 22.42
C MET A 32 -3.98 0.90 21.39
N HIS A 33 -3.95 0.57 20.09
CA HIS A 33 -4.11 1.53 18.99
C HIS A 33 -3.07 2.68 19.00
N ASN A 34 -1.96 2.51 19.72
CA ASN A 34 -0.90 3.50 19.78
C ASN A 34 0.18 3.21 18.73
N PHE A 35 -0.22 3.32 17.46
CA PHE A 35 0.62 2.93 16.33
C PHE A 35 1.90 3.77 16.23
N ASN A 36 1.84 5.07 16.54
CA ASN A 36 3.00 5.96 16.49
C ASN A 36 4.09 5.55 17.52
N LYS A 37 3.68 5.16 18.74
CA LYS A 37 4.63 4.63 19.72
C LYS A 37 5.17 3.27 19.30
N ALA A 38 4.34 2.39 18.74
CA ALA A 38 4.80 1.11 18.22
C ALA A 38 5.88 1.28 17.14
N VAL A 39 5.63 2.15 16.14
CA VAL A 39 6.61 2.47 15.08
C VAL A 39 7.91 3.00 15.67
N SER A 40 7.83 4.04 16.51
CA SER A 40 9.02 4.66 17.11
C SER A 40 9.85 3.66 17.91
N TYR A 41 9.17 2.76 18.61
CA TYR A 41 9.79 1.73 19.42
C TYR A 41 10.50 0.66 18.56
N TYR A 42 9.85 0.16 17.50
CA TYR A 42 10.48 -0.76 16.55
C TYR A 42 11.69 -0.13 15.85
N GLU A 43 11.55 1.11 15.35
CA GLU A 43 12.65 1.85 14.71
C GLU A 43 13.84 2.02 15.65
N ALA A 44 13.60 2.35 16.92
CA ALA A 44 14.65 2.51 17.92
C ALA A 44 15.36 1.18 18.22
N SER A 45 14.62 0.08 18.35
CA SER A 45 15.20 -1.25 18.58
C SER A 45 16.01 -1.74 17.38
N LEU A 46 15.52 -1.52 16.16
CA LEU A 46 16.19 -1.93 14.92
C LEU A 46 17.51 -1.19 14.63
N LYS A 47 17.82 -0.09 15.36
CA LYS A 47 19.15 0.55 15.29
C LYS A 47 20.25 -0.32 15.88
N ASN A 48 19.91 -1.15 16.87
CA ASN A 48 20.87 -2.01 17.59
C ASN A 48 20.68 -3.48 17.26
N ILE A 49 19.51 -3.87 16.75
CA ILE A 49 19.12 -5.25 16.45
C ILE A 49 18.92 -5.36 14.93
N ASP A 50 19.83 -6.03 14.22
CA ASP A 50 19.55 -6.46 12.84
C ASP A 50 18.75 -7.76 12.85
N ASN A 51 17.43 -7.66 12.78
CA ASN A 51 16.53 -8.81 12.81
C ASN A 51 15.44 -8.68 11.74
N SER A 52 15.39 -9.66 10.83
CA SER A 52 14.44 -9.68 9.72
C SER A 52 12.99 -9.79 10.17
N VAL A 53 12.71 -10.52 11.25
CA VAL A 53 11.35 -10.69 11.79
C VAL A 53 10.81 -9.33 12.27
N LEU A 54 11.60 -8.59 13.04
CA LEU A 54 11.24 -7.24 13.48
C LEU A 54 11.07 -6.26 12.30
N LYS A 55 11.91 -6.37 11.27
CA LYS A 55 11.73 -5.59 10.02
C LYS A 55 10.41 -5.92 9.34
N CYS A 56 10.02 -7.19 9.25
CA CYS A 56 8.73 -7.61 8.72
C CYS A 56 7.56 -7.10 9.57
N GLU A 57 7.62 -7.21 10.90
CA GLU A 57 6.58 -6.69 11.81
C GLU A 57 6.38 -5.17 11.64
N LEU A 58 7.48 -4.40 11.56
CA LEU A 58 7.42 -2.96 11.31
C LEU A 58 6.88 -2.64 9.92
N ALA A 59 7.27 -3.39 8.89
CA ALA A 59 6.74 -3.23 7.54
C ALA A 59 5.23 -3.49 7.48
N GLN A 60 4.74 -4.56 8.11
CA GLN A 60 3.30 -4.84 8.23
C GLN A 60 2.55 -3.72 8.95
N LEU A 61 3.15 -3.14 10.00
CA LEU A 61 2.58 -1.99 10.68
C LEU A 61 2.52 -0.77 9.76
N TYR A 62 3.56 -0.49 8.97
CA TYR A 62 3.51 0.57 7.97
C TYR A 62 2.46 0.32 6.89
N THR A 63 2.31 -0.91 6.39
CA THR A 63 1.26 -1.28 5.43
C THR A 63 -0.12 -0.98 5.99
N LYS A 64 -0.38 -1.35 7.26
CA LYS A 64 -1.65 -1.02 7.95
C LYS A 64 -1.89 0.48 8.11
N LEU A 65 -0.82 1.27 8.17
CA LEU A 65 -0.87 2.72 8.23
C LEU A 65 -0.84 3.38 6.84
N GLN A 66 -0.98 2.60 5.76
CA GLN A 66 -0.88 3.06 4.36
C GLN A 66 0.44 3.76 4.03
N LYS A 67 1.51 3.45 4.77
CA LYS A 67 2.87 4.00 4.58
C LYS A 67 3.69 3.06 3.70
N PHE A 68 3.23 2.82 2.48
CA PHE A 68 3.77 1.78 1.60
C PHE A 68 5.27 1.96 1.29
N ASP A 69 5.73 3.17 1.01
CA ASP A 69 7.13 3.45 0.70
C ASP A 69 8.08 3.13 1.88
N GLN A 70 7.61 3.35 3.11
CA GLN A 70 8.39 3.04 4.31
C GLN A 70 8.46 1.53 4.54
N ALA A 71 7.34 0.82 4.33
CA ALA A 71 7.29 -0.63 4.39
C ALA A 71 8.23 -1.28 3.37
N GLU A 72 8.16 -0.84 2.11
CA GLU A 72 8.99 -1.37 1.01
C GLU A 72 10.48 -1.19 1.32
N ARG A 73 10.88 0.01 1.75
CA ARG A 73 12.28 0.30 2.09
C ARG A 73 12.83 -0.65 3.16
N ILE A 74 12.07 -0.90 4.22
CA ILE A 74 12.52 -1.77 5.31
C ILE A 74 12.61 -3.24 4.85
N LEU A 75 11.64 -3.70 4.06
CA LEU A 75 11.67 -5.06 3.52
C LEU A 75 12.85 -5.26 2.56
N LEU A 76 13.12 -4.30 1.66
CA LEU A 76 14.27 -4.35 0.76
C LEU A 76 15.60 -4.37 1.52
N GLN A 77 15.74 -3.60 2.60
CA GLN A 77 16.91 -3.66 3.48
C GLN A 77 17.08 -5.03 4.17
N SER A 78 16.00 -5.78 4.37
CA SER A 78 16.04 -7.13 4.96
C SER A 78 16.54 -8.17 3.94
N LEU A 79 16.13 -8.03 2.67
CA LEU A 79 16.51 -8.92 1.57
C LEU A 79 17.99 -8.89 1.20
N VAL A 80 18.63 -7.72 1.29
CA VAL A 80 20.07 -7.58 0.99
C VAL A 80 20.93 -8.51 1.87
N ASN A 81 20.48 -8.80 3.10
CA ASN A 81 21.28 -9.49 4.10
C ASN A 81 21.03 -11.00 4.16
N LYS A 82 19.97 -11.53 3.50
CA LYS A 82 19.64 -12.96 3.36
C LYS A 82 18.40 -13.14 2.48
N GLN A 83 18.36 -14.19 1.67
CA GLN A 83 17.08 -14.71 1.14
C GLN A 83 16.22 -15.15 2.32
N ASN A 84 15.03 -14.58 2.41
CA ASN A 84 14.07 -14.88 3.44
C ASN A 84 12.68 -14.84 2.81
N ASP A 85 12.09 -16.03 2.63
CA ASP A 85 10.77 -16.23 2.03
C ASP A 85 9.70 -15.36 2.72
N ASP A 86 9.82 -15.12 4.03
CA ASP A 86 8.88 -14.23 4.75
C ASP A 86 8.95 -12.78 4.23
N VAL A 87 10.14 -12.28 3.90
CA VAL A 87 10.31 -10.90 3.40
C VAL A 87 9.72 -10.77 2.00
N GLU A 88 9.93 -11.75 1.13
CA GLU A 88 9.37 -11.79 -0.22
C GLU A 88 7.83 -11.83 -0.17
N ASN A 89 7.26 -12.71 0.65
CA ASN A 89 5.81 -12.78 0.87
C ASN A 89 5.23 -11.45 1.39
N ASN A 90 5.95 -10.75 2.28
CA ASN A 90 5.51 -9.44 2.78
C ASN A 90 5.60 -8.35 1.72
N LEU A 91 6.56 -8.41 0.78
CA LEU A 91 6.62 -7.48 -0.35
C LEU A 91 5.50 -7.72 -1.36
N GLU A 92 5.15 -8.98 -1.62
CA GLU A 92 4.01 -9.33 -2.47
C GLU A 92 2.71 -8.79 -1.86
N LEU A 93 2.45 -9.09 -0.57
CA LEU A 93 1.30 -8.56 0.14
C LEU A 93 1.27 -7.02 0.14
N LEU A 94 2.43 -6.36 0.30
CA LEU A 94 2.54 -4.90 0.24
C LEU A 94 2.11 -4.36 -1.13
N ARG A 95 2.56 -5.00 -2.21
CA ARG A 95 2.20 -4.63 -3.58
C ARG A 95 0.70 -4.79 -3.79
N ASP A 96 0.12 -5.91 -3.39
CA ASP A 96 -1.31 -6.16 -3.50
C ASP A 96 -2.13 -5.07 -2.79
N ASN A 97 -1.75 -4.71 -1.56
CA ASN A 97 -2.43 -3.66 -0.80
C ASN A 97 -2.33 -2.29 -1.51
N ARG A 98 -1.17 -1.98 -2.08
CA ARG A 98 -0.94 -0.72 -2.81
C ARG A 98 -1.74 -0.67 -4.10
N TYR A 99 -1.83 -1.78 -4.83
CA TYR A 99 -2.65 -1.87 -6.04
C TYR A 99 -4.14 -1.77 -5.73
N HIS A 100 -4.62 -2.40 -4.66
CA HIS A 100 -6.01 -2.26 -4.21
C HIS A 100 -6.37 -0.81 -3.88
N GLU A 101 -5.51 -0.08 -3.18
CA GLU A 101 -5.71 1.34 -2.89
C GLU A 101 -5.72 2.20 -4.17
N ALA A 102 -4.79 1.93 -5.10
CA ALA A 102 -4.72 2.62 -6.39
C ALA A 102 -6.00 2.40 -7.21
N ILE A 103 -6.49 1.16 -7.29
CA ILE A 103 -7.74 0.81 -7.96
C ILE A 103 -8.93 1.52 -7.33
N GLU A 104 -9.04 1.52 -6.00
CA GLU A 104 -10.14 2.21 -5.30
C GLU A 104 -10.15 3.70 -5.61
N THR A 105 -8.97 4.32 -5.59
CA THR A 105 -8.80 5.75 -5.91
C THR A 105 -9.16 6.04 -7.36
N LEU A 106 -8.68 5.23 -8.30
CA LEU A 106 -8.97 5.38 -9.74
C LEU A 106 -10.44 5.15 -10.05
N GLU A 107 -11.12 4.19 -9.38
CA GLU A 107 -12.56 3.99 -9.56
C GLU A 107 -13.39 5.19 -9.08
N LYS A 108 -13.01 5.81 -7.95
CA LYS A 108 -13.62 7.05 -7.48
C LYS A 108 -13.42 8.16 -8.52
N THR A 109 -12.18 8.39 -8.95
CA THR A 109 -11.84 9.42 -9.95
C THR A 109 -12.59 9.21 -11.27
N ARG A 110 -12.65 7.97 -11.77
CA ARG A 110 -13.44 7.60 -12.95
C ARG A 110 -14.90 8.02 -12.78
N LYS A 111 -15.53 7.68 -11.66
CA LYS A 111 -16.94 8.02 -11.40
C LYS A 111 -17.19 9.53 -11.45
N TYR A 112 -16.30 10.33 -10.87
CA TYR A 112 -16.38 11.79 -10.95
C TYR A 112 -16.19 12.28 -12.38
N GLN A 113 -15.21 11.76 -13.10
CA GLN A 113 -14.92 12.13 -14.48
C GLN A 113 -16.08 11.80 -15.44
N THR A 114 -16.73 10.64 -15.28
CA THR A 114 -17.93 10.28 -16.05
C THR A 114 -19.08 11.27 -15.84
N ILE A 115 -19.22 11.83 -14.64
CA ILE A 115 -20.22 12.88 -14.36
C ILE A 115 -19.86 14.18 -15.09
N ILE A 116 -18.58 14.56 -15.10
CA ILE A 116 -18.10 15.74 -15.82
C ILE A 116 -18.38 15.61 -17.31
N VAL A 117 -17.97 14.51 -17.94
CA VAL A 117 -18.23 14.23 -19.36
C VAL A 117 -19.72 14.37 -19.67
N LYS A 118 -20.61 13.78 -18.86
CA LYS A 118 -22.07 13.89 -19.06
C LYS A 118 -22.61 15.32 -18.98
N LYS A 119 -22.03 16.18 -18.14
CA LYS A 119 -22.43 17.59 -18.02
C LYS A 119 -21.91 18.43 -19.19
N VAL A 120 -20.64 18.21 -19.56
CA VAL A 120 -19.95 18.96 -20.61
C VAL A 120 -20.57 18.71 -21.99
N ILE A 121 -21.09 17.50 -22.25
CA ILE A 121 -21.88 17.17 -23.46
C ILE A 121 -23.01 18.19 -23.71
N VAL A 122 -23.65 18.70 -22.65
CA VAL A 122 -24.81 19.60 -22.75
C VAL A 122 -24.40 21.07 -22.74
N ASN A 123 -23.34 21.42 -22.00
CA ASN A 123 -23.04 22.80 -21.66
C ASN A 123 -21.83 23.39 -22.42
N GLU A 124 -20.82 22.58 -22.73
CA GLU A 124 -19.51 23.05 -23.24
C GLU A 124 -18.91 22.03 -24.22
N PRO A 125 -19.48 21.84 -25.42
CA PRO A 125 -19.08 20.77 -26.34
C PRO A 125 -17.62 20.85 -26.80
N ASP A 126 -16.99 22.03 -26.77
CA ASP A 126 -15.59 22.22 -27.17
C ASP A 126 -14.59 21.57 -26.21
N SER A 127 -14.93 21.45 -24.92
CA SER A 127 -14.10 20.75 -23.92
C SER A 127 -14.41 19.24 -23.83
N LEU A 128 -15.42 18.75 -24.55
CA LEU A 128 -15.82 17.35 -24.48
C LEU A 128 -14.70 16.38 -24.89
N ALA A 129 -13.91 16.76 -25.90
CA ALA A 129 -12.81 15.91 -26.39
C ALA A 129 -11.74 15.71 -25.31
N THR A 130 -11.34 16.77 -24.61
CA THR A 130 -10.32 16.71 -23.56
C THR A 130 -10.80 15.96 -22.32
N GLU A 131 -12.08 16.09 -21.97
CA GLU A 131 -12.65 15.37 -20.82
C GLU A 131 -12.80 13.87 -21.10
N LYS A 132 -13.13 13.50 -22.36
CA LYS A 132 -13.15 12.10 -22.81
C LYS A 132 -11.75 11.48 -22.87
N GLU A 133 -10.75 12.24 -23.31
CA GLU A 133 -9.35 11.80 -23.28
C GLU A 133 -8.88 11.56 -21.84
N THR A 134 -9.20 12.48 -20.92
CA THR A 134 -8.92 12.31 -19.49
C THR A 134 -9.59 11.05 -18.92
N LEU A 135 -10.85 10.80 -19.27
CA LEU A 135 -11.56 9.57 -18.88
C LEU A 135 -10.89 8.31 -19.44
N ALA A 136 -10.50 8.31 -20.71
CA ALA A 136 -9.80 7.20 -21.36
C ALA A 136 -8.45 6.90 -20.66
N ASN A 137 -7.69 7.94 -20.28
CA ASN A 137 -6.44 7.79 -19.55
C ASN A 137 -6.63 7.17 -18.15
N ILE A 138 -7.68 7.58 -17.42
CA ILE A 138 -8.02 6.99 -16.11
C ILE A 138 -8.39 5.51 -16.28
N LEU A 139 -9.20 5.17 -17.29
CA LEU A 139 -9.60 3.80 -17.59
C LEU A 139 -8.39 2.92 -17.96
N HIS A 140 -7.44 3.46 -18.73
CA HIS A 140 -6.19 2.78 -19.07
C HIS A 140 -5.35 2.47 -17.83
N GLN A 141 -5.17 3.47 -16.96
CA GLN A 141 -4.44 3.27 -15.70
C GLN A 141 -5.13 2.24 -14.81
N LEU A 142 -6.46 2.33 -14.68
CA LEU A 142 -7.25 1.39 -13.90
C LEU A 142 -7.12 -0.05 -14.42
N ALA A 143 -7.13 -0.24 -15.74
CA ALA A 143 -6.94 -1.55 -16.35
C ALA A 143 -5.54 -2.13 -16.04
N LYS A 144 -4.49 -1.30 -16.10
CA LYS A 144 -3.12 -1.70 -15.73
C LYS A 144 -3.02 -2.13 -14.26
N GLU A 145 -3.58 -1.36 -13.34
CA GLU A 145 -3.53 -1.72 -11.92
C GLU A 145 -4.33 -2.99 -11.61
N VAL A 146 -5.46 -3.22 -12.27
CA VAL A 146 -6.23 -4.47 -12.13
C VAL A 146 -5.44 -5.69 -12.59
N ILE A 147 -4.66 -5.57 -13.67
CA ILE A 147 -3.78 -6.65 -14.14
C ILE A 147 -2.68 -6.94 -13.12
N ASN A 148 -2.15 -5.91 -12.45
CA ASN A 148 -1.08 -6.06 -11.47
C ASN A 148 -1.52 -6.78 -10.18
N VAL A 149 -2.80 -6.67 -9.77
CA VAL A 149 -3.34 -7.37 -8.59
C VAL A 149 -3.49 -8.87 -8.84
N ASP A 150 -3.88 -9.25 -10.05
CA ASP A 150 -4.22 -10.62 -10.34
C ASP A 150 -3.83 -10.93 -11.78
N ASN A 151 -2.76 -11.71 -11.94
CA ASN A 151 -2.31 -12.24 -13.22
C ASN A 151 -3.43 -13.03 -13.96
N GLN A 152 -4.57 -13.34 -13.30
CA GLN A 152 -5.72 -14.05 -13.85
C GLN A 152 -7.02 -13.23 -13.97
N MET A 153 -7.15 -11.98 -13.46
CA MET A 153 -8.36 -11.14 -13.64
C MET A 153 -8.38 -10.33 -14.95
N SER A 154 -8.12 -11.03 -16.05
CA SER A 154 -8.22 -10.52 -17.43
C SER A 154 -9.56 -9.85 -17.81
N PRO A 155 -10.76 -10.26 -17.32
CA PRO A 155 -12.02 -9.73 -17.87
C PRO A 155 -12.35 -8.29 -17.46
N LYS A 156 -12.02 -7.88 -16.22
CA LYS A 156 -12.35 -6.53 -15.73
C LYS A 156 -11.46 -5.47 -16.38
N ALA A 157 -10.17 -5.79 -16.58
CA ALA A 157 -9.25 -4.94 -17.33
C ALA A 157 -9.67 -4.79 -18.79
N GLU A 158 -10.15 -5.87 -19.43
CA GLU A 158 -10.65 -5.82 -20.82
C GLU A 158 -11.85 -4.87 -20.97
N ILE A 159 -12.77 -4.86 -20.00
CA ILE A 159 -13.90 -3.92 -19.97
C ILE A 159 -13.40 -2.47 -19.93
N PHE A 160 -12.42 -2.17 -19.07
CA PHE A 160 -11.87 -0.82 -18.95
C PHE A 160 -11.12 -0.37 -20.20
N TYR A 161 -10.36 -1.26 -20.85
CA TYR A 161 -9.73 -0.94 -22.13
C TYR A 161 -10.77 -0.67 -23.23
N LYS A 162 -11.83 -1.47 -23.32
CA LYS A 162 -12.92 -1.22 -24.28
C LYS A 162 -13.59 0.13 -24.03
N GLU A 163 -13.91 0.43 -22.76
CA GLU A 163 -14.49 1.72 -22.37
C GLU A 163 -13.55 2.89 -22.69
N ALA A 164 -12.22 2.70 -22.56
CA ALA A 164 -11.24 3.72 -22.92
C ALA A 164 -11.26 4.03 -24.43
N VAL A 165 -11.27 2.99 -25.29
CA VAL A 165 -11.33 3.15 -26.76
C VAL A 165 -12.62 3.81 -27.21
N GLU A 166 -13.76 3.48 -26.59
CA GLU A 166 -15.04 4.11 -26.88
C GLU A 166 -15.04 5.62 -26.60
N ASN A 167 -14.33 6.04 -25.54
CA ASN A 167 -14.21 7.45 -25.18
C ASN A 167 -13.16 8.18 -26.02
N CYS A 168 -12.05 7.52 -26.38
CA CYS A 168 -11.02 8.06 -27.24
C CYS A 168 -10.42 6.98 -28.17
N PRO A 169 -10.79 6.92 -29.46
CA PRO A 169 -10.28 5.89 -30.37
C PRO A 169 -8.79 6.05 -30.70
N ASN A 170 -8.22 7.24 -30.44
CA ASN A 170 -6.81 7.55 -30.70
C ASN A 170 -5.91 7.37 -29.47
N THR A 171 -6.43 6.99 -28.30
CA THR A 171 -5.55 6.65 -27.18
C THR A 171 -4.68 5.45 -27.58
N ALA A 172 -3.38 5.67 -27.68
CA ALA A 172 -2.40 4.59 -27.87
C ALA A 172 -2.41 3.71 -26.61
N LEU A 173 -3.14 2.59 -26.68
CA LEU A 173 -3.16 1.55 -25.65
C LEU A 173 -1.84 0.78 -25.63
#